data_AF-A0A3S4S2N5-F1
#
_entry.id   AF-A0A3S4S2N5-F1
#
_cell.length_a   1.000
_cell.length_b   1.000
_cell.length_c   1.000
_cell.angle_alpha   90.00
_cell.angle_beta   90.00
_cell.angle_gamma   90.00
#
_symmetry.space_group_name_H-M   'P 1'
#
loop_
_entity.id
_entity.type
_entity.pdbx_description
1 polymer ?
#
loop_
_entity_poly.entity_id
_entity_poly.type
_entity_poly.pdbx_seq_one_letter_code
_entity_poly.pdbx_strand_id
1 'polypeptide(L)'
;MSTDFTGLRRGAPLGDPRLDLCDLYVFQSPKDPTRTALILTANPDAGPLHPGAVYRIAIDNDGDLRNDIAFNFVYSEPVDGRQKVDVCLALQSEARVDAAAGSLIFGDVEVSFDDQPHLWRSRSGSFSFFAGARSDALFAQTNVIAMAVELPTSYLGAAPDVRIWARVSVRRDGEWLHADRVAHPWVSGFFATDEELAEYSAGEPNGDRTRWMGHLIDLMGDTGGYSRDEAVDAIEAEGTLPDVLTFNPSAPAKYPNGRTLTDEVADYRSRFLTKGQKTVSGLTPHNDLLPDFPYLGAPH
;
A
#
# COMPACT_ATOMS: atom_id res chain seq x y z
N MET A 1 1.04 -28.50 2.88
CA MET A 1 0.15 -27.32 2.94
C MET A 1 -0.22 -26.92 1.53
N SER A 2 -1.37 -26.28 1.31
CA SER A 2 -1.76 -25.80 -0.03
C SER A 2 -0.72 -24.78 -0.51
N THR A 3 -0.08 -25.04 -1.65
CA THR A 3 0.97 -24.20 -2.25
C THR A 3 0.41 -23.13 -3.18
N ASP A 4 -0.83 -22.68 -2.94
CA ASP A 4 -1.50 -21.73 -3.82
C ASP A 4 -1.03 -20.32 -3.47
N PHE A 5 0.15 -19.96 -4.00
CA PHE A 5 0.72 -18.61 -3.93
C PHE A 5 0.03 -17.72 -4.96
N THR A 6 -1.26 -17.47 -4.77
CA THR A 6 -1.99 -16.52 -5.62
C THR A 6 -1.74 -15.08 -5.19
N GLY A 7 -1.14 -14.84 -4.02
CA GLY A 7 -0.98 -13.50 -3.43
C GLY A 7 -2.28 -12.80 -3.09
N LEU A 8 -3.41 -13.43 -3.39
CA LEU A 8 -4.73 -12.93 -3.14
C LEU A 8 -5.13 -13.30 -1.72
N ARG A 9 -5.71 -12.33 -1.03
CA ARG A 9 -6.32 -12.53 0.28
C ARG A 9 -7.40 -13.60 0.17
N ARG A 10 -7.47 -14.53 1.12
CA ARG A 10 -8.52 -15.57 1.14
C ARG A 10 -9.85 -15.05 1.64
N GLY A 11 -9.82 -14.03 2.49
CA GLY A 11 -10.99 -13.39 3.05
C GLY A 11 -10.74 -11.91 3.32
N ALA A 12 -11.82 -11.12 3.18
CA ALA A 12 -11.78 -9.70 3.48
C ALA A 12 -11.45 -9.45 4.96
N PRO A 13 -10.67 -8.42 5.29
CA PRO A 13 -10.33 -8.11 6.67
C PRO A 13 -11.60 -7.81 7.47
N LEU A 14 -11.74 -8.49 8.62
CA LEU A 14 -12.91 -8.41 9.49
C LEU A 14 -14.25 -8.71 8.78
N GLY A 15 -14.22 -9.42 7.64
CA GLY A 15 -15.38 -9.75 6.83
C GLY A 15 -15.92 -8.59 5.99
N ASP A 16 -15.17 -7.50 5.81
CA ASP A 16 -15.61 -6.31 5.06
C ASP A 16 -14.60 -5.96 3.94
N PRO A 17 -14.95 -6.16 2.65
CA PRO A 17 -14.04 -5.91 1.53
C PRO A 17 -13.65 -4.43 1.40
N ARG A 18 -14.43 -3.52 1.99
CA ARG A 18 -14.08 -2.08 2.00
C ARG A 18 -12.83 -1.82 2.82
N LEU A 19 -12.44 -2.71 3.72
CA LEU A 19 -11.21 -2.63 4.51
C LEU A 19 -10.03 -3.34 3.83
N ASP A 20 -10.22 -3.98 2.68
CA ASP A 20 -9.16 -4.72 2.00
C ASP A 20 -8.20 -3.74 1.31
N LEU A 21 -6.93 -3.74 1.73
CA LEU A 21 -5.89 -2.97 1.05
C LEU A 21 -5.25 -3.84 -0.04
N CYS A 22 -5.18 -3.32 -1.25
CA CYS A 22 -4.64 -4.05 -2.39
C CYS A 22 -3.14 -3.77 -2.56
N ASP A 23 -2.79 -2.61 -3.11
CA ASP A 23 -1.42 -2.30 -3.50
C ASP A 23 -0.98 -0.90 -3.04
N LEU A 24 0.32 -0.77 -2.80
CA LEU A 24 1.00 0.50 -2.53
C LEU A 24 2.03 0.76 -3.63
N TYR A 25 2.00 1.98 -4.18
CA TYR A 25 2.91 2.46 -5.21
C TYR A 25 3.58 3.75 -4.77
N VAL A 26 4.88 3.84 -5.05
CA VAL A 26 5.75 4.97 -4.71
C VAL A 26 6.74 5.18 -5.84
N PHE A 27 6.64 6.30 -6.54
CA PHE A 27 7.52 6.61 -7.67
C PHE A 27 7.63 8.12 -7.91
N GLN A 28 8.74 8.59 -8.50
CA GLN A 28 8.79 9.98 -8.97
C GLN A 28 7.75 10.19 -10.07
N SER A 29 7.10 11.36 -10.09
CA SER A 29 6.18 11.70 -11.17
C SER A 29 6.91 11.65 -12.52
N PRO A 30 6.38 10.93 -13.53
CA PRO A 30 6.95 10.91 -14.87
C PRO A 30 6.93 12.28 -15.57
N LYS A 31 6.10 13.21 -15.10
CA LYS A 31 5.91 14.55 -15.67
C LYS A 31 6.72 15.62 -14.94
N ASP A 32 6.98 15.42 -13.65
CA ASP A 32 7.75 16.33 -12.82
C ASP A 32 8.62 15.54 -11.83
N PRO A 33 9.92 15.31 -12.14
CA PRO A 33 10.79 14.52 -11.28
C PRO A 33 11.07 15.17 -9.91
N THR A 34 10.64 16.43 -9.71
CA THR A 34 10.69 17.08 -8.38
C THR A 34 9.53 16.68 -7.48
N ARG A 35 8.58 15.89 -7.99
CA ARG A 35 7.40 15.39 -7.29
C ARG A 35 7.42 13.87 -7.19
N THR A 36 6.82 13.36 -6.13
CA THR A 36 6.60 11.93 -5.89
C THR A 36 5.11 11.65 -5.93
N ALA A 37 4.71 10.53 -6.49
CA ALA A 37 3.37 9.98 -6.40
C ALA A 37 3.34 8.86 -5.36
N LEU A 38 2.37 8.94 -4.45
CA LEU A 38 2.01 7.90 -3.49
C LEU A 38 0.59 7.44 -3.83
N ILE A 39 0.40 6.15 -4.10
CA ILE A 39 -0.91 5.60 -4.45
C ILE A 39 -1.16 4.37 -3.60
N LEU A 40 -2.23 4.40 -2.81
CA LEU A 40 -2.78 3.24 -2.10
C LEU A 40 -4.06 2.81 -2.80
N THR A 41 -4.18 1.54 -3.14
CA THR A 41 -5.42 0.95 -3.64
C THR A 41 -6.09 0.10 -2.56
N ALA A 42 -7.42 0.10 -2.56
CA ALA A 42 -8.25 -0.62 -1.61
C ALA A 42 -9.59 -0.99 -2.24
N ASN A 43 -10.33 -1.88 -1.58
CA ASN A 43 -11.65 -2.34 -1.99
C ASN A 43 -11.69 -2.89 -3.43
N PRO A 44 -11.49 -4.21 -3.61
CA PRO A 44 -11.46 -4.85 -4.93
C PRO A 44 -12.83 -4.85 -5.64
N ASP A 45 -13.91 -4.42 -4.97
CA ASP A 45 -15.23 -4.23 -5.60
C ASP A 45 -15.38 -2.84 -6.25
N ALA A 46 -14.38 -1.96 -6.09
CA ALA A 46 -14.38 -0.56 -6.55
C ALA A 46 -15.60 0.27 -6.12
N GLY A 47 -16.23 -0.14 -5.02
CA GLY A 47 -17.35 0.56 -4.38
C GLY A 47 -16.91 1.53 -3.28
N PRO A 48 -17.88 2.15 -2.58
CA PRO A 48 -17.58 3.06 -1.48
C PRO A 48 -16.73 2.43 -0.37
N LEU A 49 -15.83 3.22 0.22
CA LEU A 49 -14.97 2.79 1.34
C LEU A 49 -15.71 2.89 2.69
N HIS A 50 -15.13 2.30 3.73
CA HIS A 50 -15.76 2.20 5.03
C HIS A 50 -15.75 3.57 5.76
N PRO A 51 -16.92 4.14 6.12
CA PRO A 51 -17.01 5.50 6.67
C PRO A 51 -16.43 5.65 8.09
N GLY A 52 -16.42 4.57 8.87
CA GLY A 52 -15.81 4.52 10.21
C GLY A 52 -14.32 4.14 10.24
N ALA A 53 -13.65 4.12 9.08
CA ALA A 53 -12.26 3.69 8.97
C ALA A 53 -11.31 4.86 8.65
N VAL A 54 -10.04 4.69 9.00
CA VAL A 54 -8.92 5.55 8.64
C VAL A 54 -8.00 4.73 7.75
N TYR A 55 -7.92 5.10 6.48
CA TYR A 55 -6.93 4.58 5.55
C TYR A 55 -5.70 5.48 5.64
N ARG A 56 -4.51 4.92 5.67
CA ARG A 56 -3.28 5.66 5.95
C ARG A 56 -2.18 5.24 5.01
N ILE A 57 -1.51 6.22 4.40
CA ILE A 57 -0.15 6.06 3.89
C ILE A 57 0.79 6.67 4.93
N ALA A 58 1.65 5.84 5.50
CA ALA A 58 2.61 6.18 6.54
C ALA A 58 4.02 6.25 5.97
N ILE A 59 4.81 7.22 6.44
CA ILE A 59 6.17 7.48 6.00
C ILE A 59 7.05 7.63 7.24
N ASP A 60 8.11 6.84 7.28
CA ASP A 60 9.23 6.94 8.20
C ASP A 60 10.42 7.56 7.44
N ASN A 61 10.95 8.68 7.95
CA ASN A 61 12.08 9.37 7.35
C ASN A 61 13.32 9.45 8.24
N ASP A 62 13.29 8.86 9.43
CA ASP A 62 14.45 8.79 10.34
C ASP A 62 14.99 7.36 10.56
N GLY A 63 14.27 6.35 10.07
CA GLY A 63 14.67 4.94 10.10
C GLY A 63 14.27 4.21 11.38
N ASP A 64 13.47 4.79 12.27
CA ASP A 64 12.96 4.13 13.47
C ASP A 64 11.77 3.18 13.21
N LEU A 65 11.30 3.11 11.95
CA LEU A 65 10.17 2.32 11.50
C LEU A 65 8.86 2.69 12.20
N ARG A 66 8.70 3.99 12.52
CA ARG A 66 7.46 4.60 12.99
C ARG A 66 7.11 5.79 12.11
N ASN A 67 5.85 6.19 12.19
CA ASN A 67 5.34 7.24 11.34
C ASN A 67 5.90 8.60 11.78
N ASP A 68 6.48 9.32 10.81
CA ASP A 68 6.87 10.73 10.94
C ASP A 68 5.99 11.62 10.07
N ILE A 69 5.41 11.06 9.01
CA ILE A 69 4.40 11.70 8.16
C ILE A 69 3.30 10.68 7.88
N ALA A 70 2.05 11.09 7.98
CA ALA A 70 0.92 10.25 7.60
C ALA A 70 -0.14 11.04 6.82
N PHE A 71 -0.55 10.49 5.68
CA PHE A 71 -1.76 10.91 4.98
C PHE A 71 -2.91 10.01 5.42
N ASN A 72 -3.87 10.58 6.13
CA ASN A 72 -5.06 9.90 6.60
C ASN A 72 -6.24 10.23 5.69
N PHE A 73 -6.93 9.21 5.18
CA PHE A 73 -8.15 9.33 4.38
C PHE A 73 -9.33 8.81 5.20
N VAL A 74 -10.36 9.65 5.37
CA VAL A 74 -11.58 9.30 6.11
C VAL A 74 -12.77 9.59 5.21
N TYR A 75 -13.68 8.63 5.12
CA TYR A 75 -14.78 8.69 4.16
C TYR A 75 -16.10 9.02 4.85
N SER A 76 -16.96 9.77 4.17
CA SER A 76 -18.33 9.98 4.61
C SER A 76 -19.16 8.71 4.47
N GLU A 77 -20.32 8.67 5.12
CA GLU A 77 -21.38 7.72 4.74
C GLU A 77 -21.70 7.88 3.24
N PRO A 78 -21.84 6.77 2.49
CA PRO A 78 -22.30 6.83 1.10
C PRO A 78 -23.77 7.28 1.04
N VAL A 79 -24.09 8.24 0.18
CA VAL A 79 -25.46 8.73 -0.04
C VAL A 79 -25.70 8.84 -1.54
N ASP A 80 -26.75 8.16 -2.03
CA ASP A 80 -27.17 8.17 -3.44
C ASP A 80 -26.02 7.86 -4.43
N GLY A 81 -25.18 6.87 -4.09
CA GLY A 81 -24.05 6.45 -4.93
C GLY A 81 -22.85 7.40 -4.90
N ARG A 82 -22.84 8.39 -4.00
CA ARG A 82 -21.75 9.34 -3.81
C ARG A 82 -21.10 9.14 -2.46
N GLN A 83 -19.82 9.48 -2.38
CA GLN A 83 -19.07 9.48 -1.14
C GLN A 83 -18.06 10.62 -1.18
N LYS A 84 -17.79 11.20 -0.02
CA LYS A 84 -16.76 12.22 0.15
C LYS A 84 -15.60 11.68 0.96
N VAL A 85 -14.46 12.33 0.84
CA VAL A 85 -13.26 12.01 1.59
C VAL A 85 -12.62 13.26 2.17
N ASP A 86 -12.21 13.16 3.43
CA ASP A 86 -11.31 14.08 4.09
C ASP A 86 -9.90 13.52 4.05
N VAL A 87 -8.92 14.39 3.81
CA VAL A 87 -7.49 14.06 3.84
C VAL A 87 -6.81 14.90 4.91
N CYS A 88 -6.36 14.25 5.98
CA CYS A 88 -5.59 14.87 7.05
C CYS A 88 -4.11 14.50 6.92
N LEU A 89 -3.25 15.52 6.91
CA LEU A 89 -1.79 15.37 6.94
C LEU A 89 -1.31 15.52 8.38
N ALA A 90 -0.82 14.43 8.95
CA ALA A 90 -0.25 14.38 10.29
C ALA A 90 1.29 14.35 10.21
N LEU A 91 1.94 15.05 11.14
CA LEU A 91 3.40 15.11 11.24
C LEU A 91 3.85 14.69 12.64
N GLN A 92 5.02 14.05 12.69
CA GLN A 92 5.73 13.70 13.92
C GLN A 92 4.81 12.94 14.89
N SER A 93 4.63 13.43 16.12
CA SER A 93 3.78 12.78 17.11
C SER A 93 2.33 12.58 16.65
N GLU A 94 1.79 13.46 15.82
CA GLU A 94 0.43 13.29 15.28
C GLU A 94 0.35 12.12 14.29
N ALA A 95 1.43 11.85 13.54
CA ALA A 95 1.47 10.75 12.58
C ALA A 95 1.42 9.37 13.25
N ARG A 96 1.70 9.33 14.56
CA ARG A 96 1.71 8.13 15.41
C ARG A 96 0.37 7.88 16.13
N VAL A 97 -0.64 8.73 15.91
CA VAL A 97 -1.98 8.56 16.48
C VAL A 97 -2.82 7.66 15.58
N ASP A 98 -3.58 6.72 16.14
CA ASP A 98 -4.40 5.79 15.34
C ASP A 98 -5.56 6.47 14.62
N ALA A 99 -6.17 7.47 15.25
CA ALA A 99 -7.19 8.30 14.62
C ALA A 99 -6.61 9.16 13.47
N ALA A 100 -7.48 9.68 12.61
CA ALA A 100 -7.10 10.67 11.61
C ALA A 100 -6.76 12.03 12.25
N ALA A 101 -5.53 12.14 12.76
CA ALA A 101 -4.97 13.38 13.30
C ALA A 101 -4.34 14.26 12.21
N GLY A 102 -3.86 15.44 12.61
CA GLY A 102 -3.16 16.38 11.74
C GLY A 102 -4.05 17.43 11.08
N SER A 103 -3.47 18.14 10.11
CA SER A 103 -4.13 19.24 9.41
C SER A 103 -4.98 18.74 8.25
N LEU A 104 -6.23 19.18 8.17
CA LEU A 104 -7.10 18.91 7.01
C LEU A 104 -6.56 19.65 5.77
N ILE A 105 -6.05 18.90 4.79
CA ILE A 105 -5.49 19.44 3.54
C ILE A 105 -6.47 19.38 2.36
N PHE A 106 -7.42 18.44 2.40
CA PHE A 106 -8.59 18.37 1.53
C PHE A 106 -9.79 17.97 2.38
N GLY A 107 -10.89 18.71 2.29
CA GLY A 107 -12.10 18.46 3.09
C GLY A 107 -13.33 18.34 2.22
N ASP A 108 -14.16 17.34 2.49
CA ASP A 108 -15.45 17.09 1.83
C ASP A 108 -15.35 16.99 0.30
N VAL A 109 -14.23 16.48 -0.22
CA VAL A 109 -14.01 16.36 -1.66
C VAL A 109 -14.61 15.07 -2.19
N GLU A 110 -15.10 15.09 -3.44
CA GLU A 110 -15.82 13.97 -4.04
C GLU A 110 -14.90 12.81 -4.42
N VAL A 111 -15.37 11.60 -4.16
CA VAL A 111 -14.79 10.35 -4.68
C VAL A 111 -15.35 10.09 -6.08
N SER A 112 -14.47 9.85 -7.05
CA SER A 112 -14.87 9.61 -8.45
C SER A 112 -15.19 8.14 -8.68
N PHE A 113 -16.46 7.78 -8.83
CA PHE A 113 -16.87 6.42 -9.20
C PHE A 113 -17.07 6.23 -10.71
N ASP A 114 -16.89 7.32 -11.48
CA ASP A 114 -17.02 7.35 -12.93
C ASP A 114 -15.64 7.35 -13.63
N ASP A 115 -15.69 7.27 -14.96
CA ASP A 115 -14.50 7.18 -15.82
C ASP A 115 -13.60 8.42 -15.71
N GLN A 116 -14.14 9.58 -15.37
CA GLN A 116 -13.40 10.84 -15.38
C GLN A 116 -12.80 11.18 -14.02
N PRO A 117 -11.46 11.34 -13.90
CA PRO A 117 -10.85 11.77 -12.63
C PRO A 117 -11.23 13.19 -12.24
N HIS A 118 -11.84 13.34 -11.07
CA HIS A 118 -11.88 14.63 -10.38
C HIS A 118 -10.58 14.82 -9.59
N LEU A 119 -9.74 15.73 -10.07
CA LEU A 119 -8.45 16.05 -9.45
C LEU A 119 -8.56 17.28 -8.54
N TRP A 120 -8.07 17.13 -7.31
CA TRP A 120 -8.04 18.20 -6.34
C TRP A 120 -6.62 18.74 -6.18
N ARG A 121 -6.49 20.05 -6.01
CA ARG A 121 -5.22 20.71 -5.66
C ARG A 121 -5.37 21.49 -4.37
N SER A 122 -4.40 21.31 -3.48
CA SER A 122 -4.33 22.09 -2.24
C SER A 122 -4.22 23.58 -2.55
N ARG A 123 -4.55 24.43 -1.58
CA ARG A 123 -4.54 25.89 -1.76
C ARG A 123 -3.18 26.45 -2.19
N SER A 124 -2.08 25.87 -1.72
CA SER A 124 -0.72 26.24 -2.12
C SER A 124 -0.32 25.67 -3.48
N GLY A 125 -1.10 24.74 -4.05
CA GLY A 125 -0.74 23.96 -5.23
C GLY A 125 0.31 22.89 -4.97
N SER A 126 0.80 22.73 -3.73
CA SER A 126 1.88 21.80 -3.40
C SER A 126 1.42 20.35 -3.53
N PHE A 127 0.22 20.04 -3.05
CA PHE A 127 -0.37 18.71 -3.11
C PHE A 127 -1.44 18.62 -4.21
N SER A 128 -1.39 17.53 -4.96
CA SER A 128 -2.48 17.05 -5.81
C SER A 128 -3.09 15.80 -5.17
N PHE A 129 -4.39 15.64 -5.27
CA PHE A 129 -5.11 14.52 -4.66
C PHE A 129 -6.17 13.97 -5.61
N PHE A 130 -6.35 12.66 -5.56
CA PHE A 130 -7.42 11.93 -6.23
C PHE A 130 -7.88 10.78 -5.33
N ALA A 131 -9.20 10.56 -5.28
CA ALA A 131 -9.78 9.33 -4.78
C ALA A 131 -10.90 8.85 -5.73
N GLY A 132 -10.93 7.55 -6.03
CA GLY A 132 -11.95 7.00 -6.91
C GLY A 132 -11.67 5.62 -7.48
N ALA A 133 -12.68 5.05 -8.13
CA ALA A 133 -12.61 3.75 -8.81
C ALA A 133 -11.67 3.83 -10.01
N ARG A 134 -10.72 2.91 -10.14
CA ARG A 134 -9.78 2.84 -11.27
C ARG A 134 -9.52 1.39 -11.65
N SER A 135 -9.07 1.15 -12.89
CA SER A 135 -8.56 -0.16 -13.26
C SER A 135 -7.36 -0.52 -12.38
N ASP A 136 -7.33 -1.76 -11.89
CA ASP A 136 -6.16 -2.27 -11.19
C ASP A 136 -4.96 -2.30 -12.14
N ALA A 137 -3.77 -1.88 -11.70
CA ALA A 137 -2.63 -1.70 -12.59
C ALA A 137 -2.06 -3.02 -13.14
N LEU A 138 -2.29 -4.16 -12.47
CA LEU A 138 -1.71 -5.45 -12.84
C LEU A 138 -2.75 -6.56 -13.10
N PHE A 139 -3.97 -6.45 -12.56
CA PHE A 139 -5.03 -7.46 -12.72
C PHE A 139 -6.07 -7.05 -13.77
N ALA A 140 -6.05 -7.75 -14.91
CA ALA A 140 -6.96 -7.52 -16.03
C ALA A 140 -8.44 -7.57 -15.64
N GLN A 141 -9.24 -6.60 -16.12
CA GLN A 141 -10.69 -6.54 -15.91
C GLN A 141 -11.12 -6.47 -14.43
N THR A 142 -10.24 -5.97 -13.58
CA THR A 142 -10.55 -5.70 -12.17
C THR A 142 -10.39 -4.23 -11.86
N ASN A 143 -11.17 -3.75 -10.90
CA ASN A 143 -11.19 -2.36 -10.48
C ASN A 143 -10.90 -2.28 -8.98
N VAL A 144 -10.37 -1.15 -8.54
CA VAL A 144 -10.07 -0.83 -7.15
C VAL A 144 -10.44 0.61 -6.85
N ILE A 145 -10.58 0.98 -5.58
CA ILE A 145 -10.53 2.39 -5.17
C ILE A 145 -9.08 2.80 -4.98
N ALA A 146 -8.62 3.79 -5.74
CA ALA A 146 -7.32 4.40 -5.53
C ALA A 146 -7.43 5.66 -4.65
N MET A 147 -6.47 5.82 -3.75
CA MET A 147 -6.17 7.02 -2.97
C MET A 147 -4.79 7.48 -3.40
N ALA A 148 -4.73 8.53 -4.21
CA ALA A 148 -3.48 9.03 -4.79
C ALA A 148 -3.17 10.43 -4.25
N VAL A 149 -1.93 10.62 -3.81
CA VAL A 149 -1.36 11.92 -3.44
C VAL A 149 -0.10 12.14 -4.25
N GLU A 150 0.02 13.30 -4.87
CA GLU A 150 1.28 13.75 -5.47
C GLU A 150 1.77 15.00 -4.74
N LEU A 151 3.04 14.99 -4.33
CA LEU A 151 3.64 15.99 -3.45
C LEU A 151 5.07 16.34 -3.89
N PRO A 152 5.64 17.49 -3.47
CA PRO A 152 7.05 17.78 -3.69
C PRO A 152 7.90 16.69 -3.01
N THR A 153 8.86 16.14 -3.73
CA THR A 153 9.71 15.04 -3.24
C THR A 153 10.51 15.43 -2.01
N SER A 154 10.90 16.71 -1.89
CA SER A 154 11.59 17.24 -0.70
C SER A 154 10.74 17.14 0.58
N TYR A 155 9.41 17.04 0.46
CA TYR A 155 8.51 16.91 1.59
C TYR A 155 8.62 15.55 2.29
N LEU A 156 9.16 14.53 1.61
CA LEU A 156 9.42 13.21 2.20
C LEU A 156 10.53 13.27 3.26
N GLY A 157 11.45 14.24 3.16
CA GLY A 157 12.59 14.34 4.07
C GLY A 157 13.61 13.21 3.92
N ALA A 158 13.69 12.56 2.75
CA ALA A 158 14.56 11.43 2.50
C ALA A 158 16.05 11.76 2.74
N ALA A 159 16.74 10.92 3.51
CA ALA A 159 18.16 11.08 3.83
C ALA A 159 18.86 9.73 4.08
N PRO A 160 19.23 8.94 3.04
CA PRO A 160 18.99 9.20 1.61
C PRO A 160 17.63 8.68 1.10
N ASP A 161 16.93 7.88 1.90
CA ASP A 161 15.68 7.20 1.56
C ASP A 161 14.63 7.39 2.66
N VAL A 162 13.41 6.91 2.39
CA VAL A 162 12.30 6.80 3.34
C VAL A 162 11.72 5.40 3.29
N ARG A 163 11.01 4.99 4.36
CA ARG A 163 10.24 3.75 4.43
C ARG A 163 8.75 4.09 4.41
N ILE A 164 8.00 3.45 3.52
CA ILE A 164 6.59 3.78 3.27
C ILE A 164 5.76 2.51 3.35
N TRP A 165 4.65 2.58 4.06
CA TRP A 165 3.69 1.48 4.22
C TRP A 165 2.29 2.04 4.38
N ALA A 166 1.28 1.18 4.32
CA ALA A 166 -0.11 1.59 4.45
C ALA A 166 -0.89 0.72 5.43
N ARG A 167 -1.89 1.31 6.06
CA ARG A 167 -2.78 0.65 7.02
C ARG A 167 -4.20 1.15 6.87
N VAL A 168 -5.16 0.29 7.17
CA VAL A 168 -6.52 0.68 7.46
C VAL A 168 -6.90 0.24 8.87
N SER A 169 -7.44 1.19 9.64
CA SER A 169 -7.93 0.95 10.99
C SER A 169 -9.40 1.34 11.07
N VAL A 170 -10.19 0.55 11.78
CA VAL A 170 -11.61 0.83 12.02
C VAL A 170 -11.85 1.04 13.50
N ARG A 171 -12.69 2.01 13.85
CA ARG A 171 -13.06 2.21 15.25
C ARG A 171 -14.18 1.26 15.63
N ARG A 172 -13.95 0.40 16.62
CA ARG A 172 -14.95 -0.54 17.18
C ARG A 172 -14.93 -0.41 18.70
N ASP A 173 -16.12 -0.28 19.30
CA ASP A 173 -16.30 -0.20 20.76
C ASP A 173 -15.42 0.85 21.47
N GLY A 174 -15.12 1.94 20.77
CA GLY A 174 -14.31 3.06 21.27
C GLY A 174 -12.82 2.93 21.03
N GLU A 175 -12.33 1.75 20.63
CA GLU A 175 -10.92 1.43 20.35
C GLU A 175 -10.64 1.36 18.84
N TRP A 176 -9.38 1.57 18.46
CA TRP A 176 -8.93 1.41 17.08
C TRP A 176 -8.45 -0.02 16.86
N LEU A 177 -9.05 -0.68 15.89
CA LEU A 177 -8.64 -2.00 15.44
C LEU A 177 -7.97 -1.87 14.08
N HIS A 178 -6.70 -2.25 13.99
CA HIS A 178 -5.96 -2.33 12.74
C HIS A 178 -6.47 -3.53 11.94
N ALA A 179 -7.14 -3.26 10.82
CA ALA A 179 -7.84 -4.27 10.03
C ALA A 179 -6.93 -4.86 8.95
N ASP A 180 -6.14 -4.01 8.29
CA ASP A 180 -5.18 -4.46 7.28
C ASP A 180 -3.93 -3.58 7.18
N ARG A 181 -2.84 -4.16 6.65
CA ARG A 181 -1.56 -3.49 6.40
C ARG A 181 -0.91 -4.01 5.11
N VAL A 182 -0.33 -3.09 4.32
CA VAL A 182 0.38 -3.43 3.08
C VAL A 182 1.61 -2.55 2.87
N ALA A 183 2.69 -3.13 2.38
CA ALA A 183 3.77 -2.40 1.70
C ALA A 183 4.30 -3.18 0.50
N HIS A 184 5.11 -4.22 0.72
CA HIS A 184 5.61 -5.03 -0.38
C HIS A 184 4.47 -5.85 -0.99
N PRO A 185 4.48 -6.03 -2.31
CA PRO A 185 3.48 -6.85 -2.98
C PRO A 185 3.54 -8.31 -2.48
N TRP A 186 2.37 -8.94 -2.38
CA TRP A 186 2.18 -10.38 -2.12
C TRP A 186 2.55 -10.87 -0.70
N VAL A 187 2.84 -9.98 0.26
CA VAL A 187 3.19 -10.36 1.65
C VAL A 187 2.02 -11.01 2.39
N SER A 188 0.78 -10.60 2.13
CA SER A 188 -0.41 -11.24 2.72
C SER A 188 -0.51 -12.73 2.41
N GLY A 189 0.04 -13.16 1.25
CA GLY A 189 0.11 -14.56 0.83
C GLY A 189 1.14 -15.40 1.60
N PHE A 190 1.94 -14.81 2.50
CA PHE A 190 2.89 -15.56 3.32
C PHE A 190 2.20 -16.31 4.47
N PHE A 191 0.98 -15.92 4.82
CA PHE A 191 0.29 -16.42 6.01
C PHE A 191 -0.68 -17.55 5.66
N ALA A 192 -0.52 -18.69 6.34
CA ALA A 192 -1.27 -19.90 6.07
C ALA A 192 -2.65 -19.90 6.72
N THR A 193 -2.94 -18.95 7.61
CA THR A 193 -4.28 -18.74 8.21
C THR A 193 -4.67 -17.26 8.23
N ASP A 194 -5.97 -16.98 8.29
CA ASP A 194 -6.47 -15.60 8.44
C ASP A 194 -6.17 -15.02 9.82
N GLU A 195 -5.96 -15.87 10.84
CA GLU A 195 -5.55 -15.47 12.18
C GLU A 195 -4.12 -14.94 12.19
N GLU A 196 -3.17 -15.64 11.56
CA GLU A 196 -1.80 -15.16 11.41
C GLU A 196 -1.73 -13.87 10.59
N LEU A 197 -2.51 -13.78 9.50
CA LEU A 197 -2.61 -12.56 8.71
C LEU A 197 -3.19 -11.40 9.53
N ALA A 198 -4.22 -11.65 10.34
CA ALA A 198 -4.79 -10.62 11.22
C ALA A 198 -3.78 -10.15 12.29
N GLU A 199 -3.00 -11.06 12.87
CA GLU A 199 -1.92 -10.71 13.80
C GLU A 199 -0.84 -9.85 13.11
N TYR A 200 -0.44 -10.23 11.88
CA TYR A 200 0.50 -9.47 11.07
C TYR A 200 -0.01 -8.06 10.75
N SER A 201 -1.27 -7.96 10.32
CA SER A 201 -1.92 -6.70 9.97
C SER A 201 -2.11 -5.79 11.19
N ALA A 202 -2.28 -6.38 12.39
CA ALA A 202 -2.36 -5.65 13.65
C ALA A 202 -1.01 -5.16 14.19
N GLY A 203 0.11 -5.74 13.73
CA GLY A 203 1.45 -5.39 14.16
C GLY A 203 2.02 -4.12 13.49
N GLU A 204 3.15 -3.65 14.02
CA GLU A 204 3.93 -2.53 13.50
C GLU A 204 5.21 -2.99 12.79
N PRO A 205 5.67 -2.28 11.74
CA PRO A 205 6.88 -2.65 11.00
C PRO A 205 8.12 -2.83 11.88
N ASN A 206 8.32 -2.01 12.91
CA ASN A 206 9.46 -2.15 13.83
C ASN A 206 9.51 -3.49 14.61
N GLY A 207 8.39 -4.21 14.69
CA GLY A 207 8.28 -5.53 15.31
C GLY A 207 8.44 -6.69 14.33
N ASP A 208 8.37 -6.43 13.02
CA ASP A 208 8.21 -7.47 11.99
C ASP A 208 9.35 -8.48 11.99
N ARG A 209 10.60 -8.00 12.02
CA ARG A 209 11.76 -8.89 11.99
C ARG A 209 11.79 -9.83 13.19
N THR A 210 11.47 -9.32 14.37
CA THR A 210 11.45 -10.13 15.60
C THR A 210 10.31 -11.15 15.56
N ARG A 211 9.13 -10.77 15.07
CA ARG A 211 7.93 -11.61 15.12
C ARG A 211 7.83 -12.61 13.98
N TRP A 212 8.26 -12.23 12.77
CA TRP A 212 7.93 -12.96 11.52
C TRP A 212 9.12 -13.57 10.80
N MET A 213 10.36 -13.32 11.24
CA MET A 213 11.55 -13.94 10.63
C MET A 213 11.48 -15.48 10.65
N GLY A 214 11.10 -16.07 11.79
CA GLY A 214 10.96 -17.54 11.89
C GLY A 214 9.93 -18.10 10.92
N HIS A 215 8.78 -17.42 10.80
CA HIS A 215 7.69 -17.78 9.88
C HIS A 215 8.17 -17.78 8.42
N LEU A 216 8.87 -16.73 8.00
CA LEU A 216 9.35 -16.62 6.63
C LEU A 216 10.47 -17.63 6.31
N ILE A 217 11.33 -17.95 7.29
CA ILE A 217 12.32 -19.04 7.16
C ILE A 217 11.63 -20.38 6.90
N ASP A 218 10.60 -20.72 7.69
CA ASP A 218 9.88 -21.98 7.54
C ASP A 218 9.15 -22.04 6.20
N LEU A 219 8.50 -20.94 5.79
CA LEU A 219 7.87 -20.79 4.49
C LEU A 219 8.86 -21.03 3.34
N MET A 220 10.05 -20.42 3.39
CA MET A 220 11.08 -20.59 2.37
C MET A 220 11.68 -22.00 2.38
N GLY A 221 11.80 -22.63 3.55
CA GLY A 221 12.15 -24.05 3.67
C GLY A 221 11.15 -24.95 2.94
N ASP A 222 9.85 -24.74 3.17
CA ASP A 222 8.78 -25.52 2.56
C ASP A 222 8.64 -25.30 1.05
N THR A 223 8.89 -24.08 0.57
CA THR A 223 8.59 -23.69 -0.82
C THR A 223 9.78 -23.76 -1.77
N GLY A 224 10.99 -23.49 -1.27
CA GLY A 224 12.23 -23.47 -2.05
C GLY A 224 13.31 -24.41 -1.54
N GLY A 225 13.08 -25.12 -0.42
CA GLY A 225 14.09 -26.00 0.19
C GLY A 225 15.29 -25.23 0.73
N TYR A 226 15.09 -23.98 1.19
CA TYR A 226 16.14 -23.22 1.85
C TYR A 226 16.55 -23.88 3.17
N SER A 227 17.85 -23.96 3.43
CA SER A 227 18.33 -24.10 4.81
C SER A 227 18.07 -22.81 5.59
N ARG A 228 18.10 -22.88 6.92
CA ARG A 228 17.87 -21.71 7.78
C ARG A 228 18.81 -20.55 7.46
N ASP A 229 20.10 -20.82 7.31
CA ASP A 229 21.10 -19.77 7.06
C ASP A 229 20.90 -19.13 5.68
N GLU A 230 20.63 -19.95 4.66
CA GLU A 230 20.32 -19.43 3.32
C GLU A 230 19.04 -18.58 3.31
N ALA A 231 18.02 -18.97 4.08
CA ALA A 231 16.79 -18.20 4.19
C ALA A 231 17.03 -16.85 4.87
N VAL A 232 17.82 -16.82 5.96
CA VAL A 232 18.21 -15.57 6.64
C VAL A 232 18.93 -14.64 5.67
N ASP A 233 19.96 -15.14 4.98
CA ASP A 233 20.73 -14.35 4.01
C ASP A 233 19.83 -13.81 2.88
N ALA A 234 18.93 -14.64 2.37
CA ALA A 234 17.99 -14.24 1.32
C ALA A 234 17.00 -13.17 1.80
N ILE A 235 16.42 -13.32 3.00
CA ILE A 235 15.47 -12.35 3.59
C ILE A 235 16.16 -11.00 3.81
N GLU A 236 17.40 -11.01 4.30
CA GLU A 236 18.18 -9.78 4.54
C GLU A 236 18.58 -9.09 3.23
N ALA A 237 18.99 -9.84 2.21
CA ALA A 237 19.33 -9.29 0.90
C ALA A 237 18.10 -8.73 0.17
N GLU A 238 16.95 -9.38 0.34
CA GLU A 238 15.67 -8.99 -0.24
C GLU A 238 15.07 -7.76 0.45
N GLY A 239 15.23 -7.62 1.77
CA GLY A 239 14.66 -6.50 2.54
C GLY A 239 13.15 -6.59 2.77
N THR A 240 12.53 -7.77 2.64
CA THR A 240 11.07 -7.95 2.80
C THR A 240 10.58 -7.82 4.25
N LEU A 241 11.48 -7.95 5.24
CA LEU A 241 11.17 -7.64 6.64
C LEU A 241 12.11 -6.54 7.15
N PRO A 242 11.59 -5.43 7.71
CA PRO A 242 10.17 -5.14 7.93
C PRO A 242 9.40 -4.90 6.62
N ASP A 243 8.06 -5.08 6.64
CA ASP A 243 7.25 -4.84 5.45
C ASP A 243 7.02 -3.34 5.23
N VAL A 244 7.98 -2.71 4.55
CA VAL A 244 7.96 -1.30 4.15
C VAL A 244 8.62 -1.14 2.78
N LEU A 245 8.04 -0.33 1.90
CA LEU A 245 8.71 0.06 0.65
C LEU A 245 9.80 1.08 0.98
N THR A 246 11.05 0.75 0.67
CA THR A 246 12.15 1.70 0.73
C THR A 246 12.19 2.52 -0.55
N PHE A 247 12.23 3.85 -0.45
CA PHE A 247 12.28 4.74 -1.59
C PHE A 247 13.37 5.81 -1.44
N ASN A 248 14.39 5.71 -2.29
CA ASN A 248 15.42 6.71 -2.50
C ASN A 248 15.04 7.57 -3.72
N PRO A 249 14.63 8.84 -3.52
CA PRO A 249 14.25 9.73 -4.61
C PRO A 249 15.42 10.20 -5.48
N SER A 250 16.67 9.87 -5.13
CA SER A 250 17.85 10.13 -5.97
C SER A 250 18.17 8.99 -6.93
N ALA A 251 17.49 7.85 -6.79
CA ALA A 251 17.62 6.69 -7.68
C ALA A 251 16.38 6.54 -8.57
N PRO A 252 16.47 5.86 -9.73
CA PRO A 252 15.30 5.57 -10.56
C PRO A 252 14.24 4.78 -9.78
N ALA A 253 12.99 5.22 -9.85
CA ALA A 253 11.86 4.45 -9.30
C ALA A 253 11.67 3.16 -10.09
N LYS A 254 11.88 2.02 -9.43
CA LYS A 254 11.63 0.67 -9.91
C LYS A 254 11.79 -0.26 -8.71
N TYR A 255 10.85 -1.18 -8.52
CA TYR A 255 10.93 -2.17 -7.44
C TYR A 255 12.31 -2.87 -7.42
N PRO A 256 13.04 -2.90 -6.28
CA PRO A 256 12.56 -2.56 -4.92
C PRO A 256 12.78 -1.10 -4.45
N ASN A 257 13.25 -0.18 -5.30
CA ASN A 257 13.31 1.26 -4.98
C ASN A 257 11.93 1.91 -5.24
N GLY A 258 11.06 1.87 -4.24
CA GLY A 258 9.64 2.13 -4.38
C GLY A 258 8.97 1.06 -5.25
N ARG A 259 7.89 1.43 -5.92
CA ARG A 259 7.18 0.57 -6.87
C ARG A 259 6.38 1.42 -7.85
N THR A 260 6.58 1.20 -9.14
CA THR A 260 5.80 1.82 -10.21
C THR A 260 4.56 0.99 -10.54
N LEU A 261 3.58 1.59 -11.21
CA LEU A 261 2.38 0.87 -11.70
C LEU A 261 2.71 -0.24 -12.71
N THR A 262 3.90 -0.18 -13.33
CA THR A 262 4.34 -1.13 -14.35
C THR A 262 5.28 -2.20 -13.81
N ASP A 263 5.65 -2.14 -12.53
CA ASP A 263 6.52 -3.14 -11.93
C ASP A 263 5.74 -4.45 -11.68
N GLU A 264 6.05 -5.46 -12.49
CA GLU A 264 5.62 -6.84 -12.29
C GLU A 264 6.47 -7.45 -11.16
N VAL A 265 5.84 -7.78 -10.04
CA VAL A 265 6.53 -8.28 -8.83
C VAL A 265 6.21 -9.75 -8.54
N ALA A 266 5.27 -10.39 -9.25
CA ALA A 266 4.92 -11.78 -8.97
C ALA A 266 6.04 -12.75 -9.37
N ASP A 267 6.71 -12.58 -10.52
CA ASP A 267 7.87 -13.42 -10.86
C ASP A 267 9.01 -13.20 -9.86
N TYR A 268 9.27 -11.92 -9.57
CA TYR A 268 10.27 -11.51 -8.61
C TYR A 268 10.06 -12.21 -7.25
N ARG A 269 8.83 -12.13 -6.71
CA ARG A 269 8.46 -12.72 -5.42
C ARG A 269 8.46 -14.25 -5.45
N SER A 270 7.98 -14.85 -6.53
CA SER A 270 7.99 -16.30 -6.72
C SER A 270 9.42 -16.86 -6.66
N ARG A 271 10.36 -16.21 -7.35
CA ARG A 271 11.77 -16.64 -7.34
C ARG A 271 12.40 -16.51 -5.96
N PHE A 272 12.11 -15.43 -5.24
CA PHE A 272 12.57 -15.23 -3.87
C PHE A 272 12.13 -16.39 -2.96
N LEU A 273 10.83 -16.68 -2.91
CA LEU A 273 10.28 -17.73 -2.05
C LEU A 273 10.77 -19.14 -2.43
N THR A 274 10.90 -19.41 -3.74
CA THR A 274 11.14 -20.78 -4.24
C THR A 274 12.58 -21.09 -4.61
N LYS A 275 13.54 -20.25 -4.23
CA LYS A 275 14.96 -20.41 -4.61
C LYS A 275 15.14 -20.49 -6.14
N GLY A 276 14.33 -19.72 -6.87
CA GLY A 276 14.27 -19.68 -8.32
C GLY A 276 13.64 -20.91 -8.99
N GLN A 277 13.08 -21.86 -8.24
CA GLN A 277 12.51 -23.10 -8.81
C GLN A 277 11.19 -22.86 -9.55
N LYS A 278 10.42 -21.83 -9.17
CA LYS A 278 9.18 -21.43 -9.83
C LYS A 278 9.29 -20.03 -10.40
N THR A 279 8.85 -19.87 -11.65
CA THR A 279 8.65 -18.58 -12.30
C THR A 279 7.16 -18.34 -12.48
N VAL A 280 6.73 -17.11 -12.28
CA VAL A 280 5.38 -16.66 -12.61
C VAL A 280 5.50 -15.76 -13.83
N SER A 281 4.63 -15.96 -14.82
CA SER A 281 4.61 -15.12 -16.01
C SER A 281 3.17 -14.89 -16.43
N GLY A 282 2.85 -13.70 -16.93
CA GLY A 282 1.53 -13.43 -17.52
C GLY A 282 0.80 -12.24 -16.92
N LEU A 283 1.28 -11.67 -15.80
CA LEU A 283 0.84 -10.34 -15.38
C LEU A 283 1.55 -9.32 -16.26
N THR A 284 0.78 -8.62 -17.08
CA THR A 284 1.28 -7.54 -17.93
C THR A 284 0.60 -6.27 -17.43
N PRO A 285 1.36 -5.19 -17.15
CA PRO A 285 0.76 -3.90 -16.85
C PRO A 285 -0.24 -3.54 -17.94
N HIS A 286 -1.38 -2.97 -17.53
CA HIS A 286 -2.38 -2.57 -18.50
C HIS A 286 -1.86 -1.46 -19.42
N ASN A 287 -2.43 -1.41 -20.61
CA ASN A 287 -2.10 -0.41 -21.64
C ASN A 287 -2.99 0.83 -21.56
N ASP A 288 -3.85 0.94 -20.55
CA ASP A 288 -4.81 2.01 -20.31
C ASP A 288 -4.35 3.02 -19.23
N LEU A 289 -3.16 2.82 -18.66
CA LEU A 289 -2.56 3.74 -17.69
C LEU A 289 -2.48 5.16 -18.25
N LEU A 290 -2.81 6.14 -17.41
CA LEU A 290 -2.80 7.55 -17.79
C LEU A 290 -1.38 8.12 -17.71
N PRO A 291 -0.97 8.99 -18.65
CA PRO A 291 0.35 9.63 -18.61
C PRO A 291 0.44 10.74 -17.55
N ASP A 292 -0.70 11.18 -17.02
CA ASP A 292 -0.83 12.27 -16.05
C ASP A 292 -1.54 11.75 -14.78
N PHE A 293 -1.32 12.43 -13.65
CA PHE A 293 -1.96 12.10 -12.37
C PHE A 293 -3.48 11.93 -12.54
N PRO A 294 -4.10 10.83 -12.07
CA PRO A 294 -3.62 9.89 -11.05
C PRO A 294 -2.90 8.65 -11.59
N TYR A 295 -2.50 8.64 -12.86
CA TYR A 295 -1.73 7.60 -13.57
C TYR A 295 -2.45 6.25 -13.80
N LEU A 296 -3.49 5.94 -13.04
CA LEU A 296 -4.32 4.74 -13.21
C LEU A 296 -5.41 4.94 -14.27
N GLY A 297 -5.75 3.87 -15.00
CA GLY A 297 -6.76 3.86 -16.06
C GLY A 297 -8.20 3.96 -15.55
N ALA A 298 -9.14 4.23 -16.46
CA ALA A 298 -10.56 4.30 -16.11
C ALA A 298 -11.07 2.92 -15.64
N PRO A 299 -12.04 2.87 -14.71
CA PRO A 299 -12.66 1.60 -14.31
C PRO A 299 -13.32 0.90 -15.49
N HIS A 300 -13.33 -0.44 -15.46
CA HIS A 300 -13.97 -1.32 -16.44
C HIS A 300 -15.45 -1.55 -16.17
#